data_AF-A0A432K8L1-F1
#
_entry.id   AF-A0A432K8L1-F1
#
_cell.length_a   1.000
_cell.length_b   1.000
_cell.length_c   1.000
_cell.angle_alpha   90.00
_cell.angle_beta   90.00
_cell.angle_gamma   90.00
#
_symmetry.space_group_name_H-M   'P 1'
#
loop_
_entity.id
_entity.type
_entity.pdbx_description
1 polymer ?
#
loop_
_entity_poly.entity_id
_entity_poly.type
_entity_poly.pdbx_seq_one_letter_code
_entity_poly.pdbx_strand_id
1 'polypeptide(L)'
;MSNEAETMKDNLVSHHEGTHAKISFVEGKPIAIVEAKSTYIPIEEFKKTFEEIGKLVDSKKISKLIFDKRKLTVFHQPSMEWYFTEWKEKMWHKGLKTHRKILPDNKVFQQSVKIGREKIKE
;
A
#
# COMPACT_ATOMS: atom_id res chain seq x y z
N MET A 1 -33.42 -20.52 12.94
CA MET A 1 -32.63 -21.20 11.90
C MET A 1 -32.53 -20.23 10.73
N SER A 2 -31.68 -19.21 10.87
CA SER A 2 -30.33 -19.12 10.28
C SER A 2 -30.36 -18.99 8.74
N ASN A 3 -30.27 -17.75 8.28
CA ASN A 3 -29.53 -17.38 7.07
C ASN A 3 -29.08 -15.92 7.19
N GLU A 4 -28.11 -15.70 8.09
CA GLU A 4 -27.23 -14.54 8.05
C GLU A 4 -26.25 -14.76 6.89
N ALA A 5 -26.66 -14.37 5.69
CA ALA A 5 -25.78 -14.24 4.53
C ALA A 5 -25.99 -12.88 3.90
N GLU A 6 -25.96 -11.83 4.74
CA GLU A 6 -25.84 -10.46 4.26
C GLU A 6 -24.40 -10.29 3.76
N THR A 7 -24.24 -10.61 2.49
CA THR A 7 -22.97 -10.52 1.78
C THR A 7 -22.66 -9.03 1.64
N MET A 8 -22.00 -8.44 2.65
CA MET A 8 -21.41 -7.11 2.51
C MET A 8 -20.36 -7.21 1.40
N LYS A 9 -20.74 -6.87 0.17
CA LYS A 9 -19.78 -6.58 -0.89
C LYS A 9 -18.99 -5.38 -0.38
N ASP A 10 -17.74 -5.62 -0.01
CA ASP A 10 -16.80 -4.56 0.31
C ASP A 10 -16.74 -3.57 -0.85
N ASN A 11 -17.39 -2.42 -0.71
CA ASN A 11 -17.38 -1.40 -1.74
C ASN A 11 -16.03 -0.68 -1.68
N LEU A 12 -15.22 -0.87 -2.72
CA LEU A 12 -14.00 -0.12 -2.92
C LEU A 12 -14.36 1.29 -3.42
N VAL A 13 -14.05 2.30 -2.62
CA VAL A 13 -14.35 3.71 -2.93
C VAL A 13 -13.07 4.41 -3.41
N SER A 14 -13.14 5.06 -4.57
CA SER A 14 -12.04 5.87 -5.09
C SER A 14 -11.91 7.16 -4.26
N HIS A 15 -10.70 7.48 -3.83
CA HIS A 15 -10.42 8.70 -3.07
C HIS A 15 -9.64 9.73 -3.89
N HIS A 16 -8.61 9.27 -4.61
CA HIS A 16 -7.79 10.13 -5.45
C HIS A 16 -7.26 9.34 -6.64
N GLU A 17 -7.21 9.98 -7.80
CA GLU A 17 -6.70 9.37 -9.03
C GLU A 17 -5.67 10.31 -9.66
N GLY A 18 -4.39 9.97 -9.49
CA GLY A 18 -3.26 10.66 -10.10
C GLY A 18 -2.72 9.91 -11.31
N THR A 19 -1.76 10.54 -11.98
CA THR A 19 -1.07 9.98 -13.15
C THR A 19 -0.31 8.70 -12.81
N HIS A 20 0.39 8.69 -11.68
CA HIS A 20 1.29 7.61 -11.29
C HIS A 20 0.71 6.63 -10.27
N ALA A 21 -0.32 7.03 -9.53
CA ALA A 21 -0.94 6.21 -8.51
C ALA A 21 -2.42 6.54 -8.33
N LYS A 22 -3.18 5.55 -7.87
CA LYS A 22 -4.58 5.71 -7.44
C LYS A 22 -4.71 5.33 -5.97
N ILE A 23 -5.49 6.11 -5.24
CA ILE A 23 -5.82 5.88 -3.84
C ILE A 23 -7.29 5.49 -3.76
N SER A 24 -7.56 4.41 -3.05
CA SER A 24 -8.89 3.95 -2.72
C SER A 24 -8.94 3.47 -1.27
N PHE A 25 -10.15 3.36 -0.71
CA PHE A 25 -10.37 2.77 0.60
C PHE A 25 -11.56 1.83 0.54
N VAL A 26 -11.63 0.89 1.48
CA VAL A 26 -12.75 -0.05 1.58
C VAL A 26 -13.78 0.53 2.53
N GLU A 27 -15.01 0.72 2.06
CA GLU A 27 -16.10 1.22 2.89
C GLU A 27 -16.37 0.27 4.08
N GLY A 28 -16.60 0.84 5.26
CA GLY A 28 -16.80 0.06 6.49
C GLY A 28 -15.56 -0.66 7.03
N LYS A 29 -14.39 -0.55 6.37
CA LYS A 29 -13.15 -1.20 6.82
C LYS A 29 -12.00 -0.20 6.96
N PRO A 30 -11.10 -0.38 7.94
CA PRO A 30 -9.97 0.52 8.16
C PRO A 30 -8.81 0.22 7.19
N ILE A 31 -9.11 0.11 5.90
CA ILE A 31 -8.19 -0.32 4.84
C ILE A 31 -8.11 0.73 3.76
N ALA A 32 -6.89 1.20 3.47
CA ALA A 32 -6.57 1.99 2.29
C ALA A 32 -5.70 1.19 1.32
N ILE A 33 -5.88 1.46 0.03
CA ILE A 33 -5.16 0.83 -1.07
C ILE A 33 -4.53 1.94 -1.92
N VAL A 34 -3.23 1.82 -2.15
CA VAL A 34 -2.49 2.60 -3.15
C VAL A 34 -2.16 1.65 -4.30
N GLU A 35 -2.62 1.97 -5.49
CA GLU A 35 -2.29 1.25 -6.72
C GLU A 35 -1.30 2.06 -7.55
N ALA A 36 -0.09 1.52 -7.76
CA ALA A 36 0.84 2.12 -8.72
C ALA A 36 0.34 1.90 -10.16
N LYS A 37 0.29 2.97 -10.95
CA LYS A 37 -0.13 2.95 -12.35
C LYS A 37 1.02 3.02 -13.34
N SER A 38 2.19 3.44 -12.89
CA SER A 38 3.39 3.62 -13.71
C SER A 38 4.55 2.75 -13.22
N THR A 39 5.54 2.55 -14.10
CA THR A 39 6.81 1.86 -13.80
C THR A 39 7.69 2.62 -12.83
N TYR A 40 7.49 3.94 -12.74
CA TYR A 40 8.22 4.85 -11.87
C TYR A 40 7.26 5.90 -11.31
N ILE A 41 7.52 6.36 -10.09
CA ILE A 41 6.78 7.46 -9.45
C ILE A 41 7.84 8.49 -9.01
N PRO A 42 7.80 9.72 -9.53
CA PRO A 42 8.65 10.82 -9.07
C PRO A 42 8.47 11.06 -7.57
N ILE A 43 9.50 11.54 -6.88
CA ILE A 43 9.47 11.70 -5.42
C ILE A 43 8.35 12.62 -4.93
N GLU A 44 8.08 13.73 -5.61
CA GLU A 44 7.03 14.68 -5.22
C GLU A 44 5.64 14.03 -5.30
N GLU A 45 5.36 13.33 -6.40
CA GLU A 45 4.10 12.60 -6.59
C GLU A 45 3.97 11.43 -5.61
N PHE A 46 5.08 10.77 -5.28
CA PHE A 46 5.12 9.73 -4.27
C PHE A 46 4.75 10.31 -2.89
N LYS A 47 5.44 11.38 -2.45
CA LYS A 47 5.16 12.04 -1.16
C LYS A 47 3.71 12.49 -1.08
N LYS A 48 3.23 13.20 -2.10
CA LYS A 48 1.83 13.65 -2.20
C LYS A 48 0.83 12.49 -2.07
N THR A 49 1.06 11.38 -2.78
CA THR A 49 0.22 10.18 -2.68
C THR A 49 0.14 9.67 -1.24
N PHE A 50 1.27 9.57 -0.55
CA PHE A 50 1.30 9.06 0.82
C PHE A 50 0.83 10.09 1.86
N GLU A 51 0.94 11.38 1.60
CA GLU A 51 0.33 12.41 2.44
C GLU A 51 -1.20 12.35 2.40
N GLU A 52 -1.81 12.10 1.23
CA GLU A 52 -3.25 11.85 1.12
C GLU A 52 -3.68 10.61 1.91
N ILE A 53 -2.87 9.54 1.92
CA ILE A 53 -3.10 8.40 2.81
C ILE A 53 -3.08 8.82 4.27
N GLY A 54 -2.18 9.74 4.66
CA GLY A 54 -2.15 10.28 6.01
C GLY A 54 -3.45 10.97 6.41
N LYS A 55 -4.08 11.72 5.49
CA LYS A 55 -5.40 12.33 5.72
C LYS A 55 -6.50 11.28 5.87
N LEU A 56 -6.43 10.19 5.11
CA LEU A 56 -7.35 9.04 5.27
C LEU A 56 -7.17 8.33 6.61
N VAL A 57 -5.94 8.16 7.09
CA VAL A 57 -5.65 7.58 8.40
C VAL A 57 -6.34 8.37 9.50
N ASP A 58 -6.24 9.71 9.47
CA ASP A 58 -6.83 10.56 10.50
C ASP A 58 -8.37 10.53 10.45
N SER A 59 -8.95 10.65 9.24
CA SER A 59 -10.39 10.80 9.02
C SER A 59 -11.19 9.49 9.06
N LYS A 60 -10.64 8.39 8.53
CA LYS A 60 -11.32 7.09 8.41
C LYS A 60 -10.73 6.01 9.33
N LYS A 61 -9.78 6.37 10.19
CA LYS A 61 -9.12 5.45 11.13
C LYS A 61 -8.48 4.24 10.42
N ILE A 62 -7.83 4.51 9.28
CA ILE A 62 -7.15 3.46 8.51
C ILE A 62 -6.03 2.86 9.36
N SER A 63 -6.09 1.55 9.59
CA SER A 63 -5.11 0.78 10.35
C SER A 63 -4.30 -0.19 9.46
N LYS A 64 -4.74 -0.37 8.21
CA LYS A 64 -4.08 -1.20 7.20
C LYS A 64 -3.92 -0.47 5.87
N LEU A 65 -2.69 -0.45 5.37
CA LEU A 65 -2.35 0.01 4.03
C LEU A 65 -1.93 -1.16 3.15
N ILE A 66 -2.51 -1.22 1.95
CA ILE A 66 -2.10 -2.13 0.89
C ILE A 66 -1.47 -1.30 -0.21
N PHE A 67 -0.21 -1.56 -0.52
CA PHE A 67 0.47 -0.94 -1.67
C PHE A 67 0.58 -1.97 -2.79
N ASP A 68 -0.23 -1.82 -3.82
CA ASP A 68 -0.10 -2.58 -5.04
C ASP A 68 1.01 -2.00 -5.91
N LYS A 69 2.11 -2.76 -5.98
CA LYS A 69 3.33 -2.40 -6.70
C LYS A 69 3.48 -3.16 -8.01
N ARG A 70 2.46 -3.88 -8.48
CA ARG A 70 2.57 -4.76 -9.66
C ARG A 70 3.07 -4.05 -10.92
N LYS A 71 2.72 -2.77 -11.12
CA LYS A 71 3.22 -1.95 -12.23
C LYS A 71 4.51 -1.18 -11.91
N LEU A 72 4.90 -1.07 -10.64
CA LEU A 72 6.07 -0.28 -10.20
C LEU A 72 7.34 -1.13 -10.28
N THR A 73 8.12 -0.94 -11.34
CA THR A 73 9.34 -1.71 -11.60
C THR A 73 10.62 -0.99 -11.20
N VAL A 74 10.59 0.35 -11.13
CA VAL A 74 11.75 1.17 -10.74
C VAL A 74 11.71 1.45 -9.24
N PHE A 75 12.79 1.13 -8.55
CA PHE A 75 12.99 1.46 -7.15
C PHE A 75 13.65 2.83 -7.01
N HIS A 76 12.89 3.82 -6.55
CA HIS A 76 13.43 5.15 -6.27
C HIS A 76 13.86 5.25 -4.80
N GLN A 77 15.17 5.15 -4.55
CA GLN A 77 15.73 5.11 -3.21
C GLN A 77 15.33 6.31 -2.34
N PRO A 78 15.40 7.58 -2.81
CA PRO A 78 15.01 8.73 -1.99
C PRO A 78 13.55 8.68 -1.50
N SER A 79 12.63 8.20 -2.35
CA SER A 79 11.23 8.02 -1.98
C SER A 79 11.06 6.96 -0.89
N MET A 80 11.85 5.89 -0.96
CA MET A 80 11.76 4.76 -0.04
C MET A 80 12.42 5.09 1.30
N GLU A 81 13.55 5.78 1.29
CA GLU A 81 14.18 6.32 2.48
C GLU A 81 13.19 7.18 3.26
N TRP A 82 12.67 8.25 2.65
CA TRP A 82 11.64 9.11 3.24
C TRP A 82 10.41 8.32 3.72
N TYR A 83 9.94 7.35 2.93
CA TYR A 83 8.81 6.50 3.31
C TYR A 83 9.07 5.76 4.62
N PHE A 84 10.26 5.18 4.79
CA PHE A 84 10.58 4.33 5.93
C PHE A 84 11.02 5.11 7.16
N THR A 85 11.80 6.18 6.99
CA THR A 85 12.40 6.94 8.09
C THR A 85 11.47 8.03 8.63
N GLU A 86 10.60 8.60 7.80
CA GLU A 86 9.74 9.70 8.23
C GLU A 86 8.27 9.30 8.20
N TRP A 87 7.77 8.97 7.01
CA TRP A 87 6.32 8.86 6.81
C TRP A 87 5.74 7.67 7.57
N LYS A 88 6.38 6.50 7.49
CA LYS A 88 5.88 5.27 8.12
C LYS A 88 5.89 5.36 9.64
N GLU A 89 6.92 5.96 10.24
CA GLU A 89 6.97 6.19 11.69
C GLU A 89 5.83 7.12 12.13
N LYS A 90 5.67 8.25 11.44
CA LYS A 90 4.56 9.18 11.70
C LYS A 90 3.20 8.50 11.61
N MET A 91 2.97 7.68 10.58
CA MET A 91 1.71 6.96 10.41
C MET A 91 1.51 5.85 11.43
N TRP A 92 2.58 5.21 11.88
CA TRP A 92 2.53 4.24 12.97
C TRP A 92 1.94 4.87 14.23
N HIS A 93 2.41 6.06 14.63
CA HIS A 93 1.86 6.76 15.79
C HIS A 93 0.39 7.18 15.61
N LYS A 94 -0.05 7.39 14.36
CA LYS A 94 -1.45 7.69 14.02
C LYS A 94 -2.37 6.46 13.93
N GLY A 95 -1.84 5.25 14.11
CA GLY A 95 -2.62 4.02 14.14
C GLY A 95 -2.55 3.16 12.87
N LEU A 96 -1.78 3.57 11.85
CA LEU A 96 -1.51 2.73 10.69
C LEU A 96 -0.46 1.68 11.04
N LYS A 97 -0.92 0.51 11.51
CA LYS A 97 -0.02 -0.54 12.01
C LYS A 97 0.33 -1.59 10.97
N THR A 98 -0.58 -1.87 10.03
CA THR A 98 -0.41 -2.95 9.07
C THR A 98 -0.05 -2.43 7.69
N HIS A 99 1.05 -2.91 7.12
CA HIS A 99 1.45 -2.62 5.74
C HIS A 99 1.55 -3.92 4.95
N ARG A 100 0.88 -3.99 3.81
CA ARG A 100 0.96 -5.10 2.86
C ARG A 100 1.41 -4.58 1.50
N LYS A 101 2.13 -5.41 0.76
CA LYS A 101 2.58 -5.11 -0.60
C LYS A 101 2.05 -6.20 -1.52
N ILE A 102 1.46 -5.82 -2.64
CA ILE A 102 1.19 -6.75 -3.74
C ILE A 102 2.35 -6.58 -4.72
N LEU A 103 3.09 -7.66 -4.97
CA LEU A 103 4.26 -7.64 -5.83
C LEU A 103 3.88 -8.18 -7.22
N PRO A 104 4.61 -7.79 -8.28
CA PRO A 104 4.43 -8.36 -9.61
C PRO A 104 4.49 -9.90 -9.55
N ASP A 105 3.64 -10.57 -10.33
CA ASP A 105 3.72 -12.02 -10.50
C ASP A 105 4.89 -12.36 -11.44
N ASN A 106 6.10 -12.25 -10.90
CA ASN A 106 7.33 -12.60 -11.60
C ASN A 106 7.95 -13.82 -10.93
N LYS A 107 7.87 -14.97 -11.62
CA LYS A 107 8.41 -16.26 -11.14
C LYS A 107 9.91 -16.18 -10.81
N VAL A 108 10.68 -15.41 -11.57
CA VAL A 108 12.11 -15.19 -11.32
C VAL A 108 12.31 -14.39 -10.03
N PHE A 109 11.51 -13.35 -9.81
CA PHE A 109 11.56 -12.58 -8.56
C PHE A 109 11.21 -13.45 -7.34
N GLN A 110 10.18 -14.29 -7.44
CA GLN A 110 9.81 -15.22 -6.37
C GLN A 110 10.94 -16.22 -6.07
N GLN A 111 11.60 -16.77 -7.10
CA GLN A 111 12.76 -17.62 -6.93
C GLN A 111 13.94 -16.89 -6.28
N SER A 112 14.27 -15.67 -6.72
CA SER A 112 15.34 -14.87 -6.12
C SER A 112 15.08 -14.55 -4.65
N VAL A 113 13.84 -14.20 -4.28
CA VAL A 113 13.45 -13.99 -2.87
C VAL A 113 13.53 -15.29 -2.07
N LYS A 114 13.11 -16.42 -2.65
CA LYS A 114 13.21 -17.73 -1.99
C LYS A 114 14.67 -18.06 -1.67
N ILE A 115 15.56 -17.97 -2.64
CA ILE A 115 17.00 -18.20 -2.49
C ILE A 115 17.59 -17.24 -1.44
N GLY A 116 17.23 -15.95 -1.49
CA GLY A 116 17.70 -14.97 -0.52
C GLY A 116 17.25 -15.28 0.92
N ARG A 117 16.01 -15.76 1.12
CA ARG A 117 15.49 -16.15 2.44
C ARG A 117 16.15 -17.40 2.99
N GLU A 118 16.51 -18.34 2.13
CA GLU A 118 17.22 -19.56 2.53
C GLU A 118 18.60 -19.21 3.11
N LYS A 119 19.32 -18.26 2.49
CA LYS A 119 20.64 -17.78 2.97
C LYS A 119 20.62 -17.00 4.30
N ILE A 120 19.46 -16.51 4.74
CA ILE A 120 19.32 -15.77 6.02
C ILE A 120 19.05 -16.74 7.18
N LYS A 121 18.68 -17.99 6.90
CA LYS A 121 18.36 -19.01 7.90
C LYS A 121 19.56 -19.89 8.29
N GLU A 122 20.74 -19.67 7.68
CA GLU A 122 22.03 -20.18 8.15
C GLU A 122 22.67 -19.18 9.12
#